data_AF-A0A3Q3X9G8-F1
#
_entry.id   AF-A0A3Q3X9G8-F1
#
_cell.length_a   1.000
_cell.length_b   1.000
_cell.length_c   1.000
_cell.angle_alpha   90.00
_cell.angle_beta   90.00
_cell.angle_gamma   90.00
#
_symmetry.space_group_name_H-M   'P 1'
#
loop_
_entity.id
_entity.type
_entity.pdbx_description
1 polymer ?
#
loop_
_entity_poly.entity_id
_entity_poly.type
_entity_poly.pdbx_seq_one_letter_code
_entity_poly.pdbx_strand_id
1 'polypeptide(L)'
;TGPPGAAGPAGARGPPGDDGPKGNLVCQLSCLTDTRTHTHTHHQAGAEGAVGNTGPVGPQGPVGKAGPEGLRGIPGPVGPPGLPGMKGDSGTKGEKGHPGLIGLIGPPGEPGEKGDRGLPGTQGSAGGKGDGGAVGSQGPLGPPGPPGISVSSKYHLAVMCLTITSLLQGPPGDIIQPLPIQQASGKTRRHAEMQGDQAMADYSENGLGMEDVFGSLNNLKQDIERMKFPMGSQDNPARTCNDLQLSQPDYPDGEYWIDPNQGCTGDAIKVFCNFTAGGETCIYPDKKSSGVRLSNWPKETPGSWFSEFKRGKILNYVDVAENSINMVQMTFLKLLSSAARQNFSYICHQSVAWYDAKADNYDKALRFLGSNEEEMSYDNNVFIKPLTDGCSLKQGYSKTVMEINTPRIDQLPIIDVMLNDFGESNQRFGFEVGPVCFLG
;
A
#
# COMPACT_ATOMS: atom_id res chain seq x y z
N THR A 1 -3.01 -15.72 -58.41
CA THR A 1 -2.67 -16.99 -57.74
C THR A 1 -1.18 -17.02 -57.47
N GLY A 2 -0.76 -16.60 -56.28
CA GLY A 2 0.62 -16.74 -55.82
C GLY A 2 0.81 -18.06 -55.05
N PRO A 3 2.04 -18.58 -54.93
CA PRO A 3 2.29 -19.82 -54.19
C PRO A 3 2.01 -19.63 -52.69
N PRO A 4 1.61 -20.70 -51.96
CA PRO A 4 1.38 -20.63 -50.51
C PRO A 4 2.66 -20.26 -49.75
N GLY A 5 2.52 -19.38 -48.75
CA GLY A 5 3.61 -19.02 -47.85
C GLY A 5 4.07 -20.19 -46.99
N ALA A 6 5.37 -20.23 -46.69
CA ALA A 6 5.98 -21.28 -45.88
C ALA A 6 5.47 -21.27 -44.42
N ALA A 7 5.41 -22.46 -43.81
CA ALA A 7 5.03 -22.63 -42.42
C ALA A 7 6.03 -21.95 -41.48
N GLY A 8 5.52 -21.25 -40.46
CA GLY A 8 6.34 -20.64 -39.41
C GLY A 8 7.03 -21.67 -38.52
N PRO A 9 8.14 -21.30 -37.86
CA PRO A 9 8.89 -22.21 -37.00
C PRO A 9 8.09 -22.61 -35.74
N ALA A 10 8.39 -23.79 -35.20
CA ALA A 10 7.79 -24.28 -33.98
C ALA A 10 8.10 -23.35 -32.79
N GLY A 11 7.07 -23.06 -31.98
CA GLY A 11 7.21 -22.25 -30.77
C GLY A 11 8.13 -22.91 -29.73
N ALA A 12 8.85 -22.08 -28.99
CA ALA A 12 9.78 -22.53 -27.97
C ALA A 12 9.07 -23.29 -26.83
N ARG A 13 9.74 -24.32 -26.30
CA ARG A 13 9.31 -25.07 -25.12
C ARG A 13 9.24 -24.12 -23.92
N GLY A 14 8.08 -24.08 -23.25
CA GLY A 14 7.89 -23.26 -22.05
C GLY A 14 8.84 -23.67 -20.92
N PRO A 15 9.13 -22.76 -19.97
CA PRO A 15 9.99 -23.06 -18.84
C PRO A 15 9.36 -24.16 -17.95
N PRO A 16 10.20 -24.92 -17.21
CA PRO A 16 9.69 -25.79 -16.14
C PRO A 16 8.86 -24.98 -15.15
N GLY A 17 7.72 -25.52 -14.72
CA GLY A 17 6.91 -24.89 -13.69
C GLY A 17 7.63 -24.89 -12.35
N ASP A 18 7.53 -23.78 -11.62
CA ASP A 18 8.13 -23.62 -10.31
C ASP A 18 7.53 -24.60 -9.29
N ASP A 19 8.39 -25.11 -8.40
CA ASP A 19 7.98 -25.88 -7.23
C ASP A 19 7.06 -25.02 -6.36
N GLY A 20 5.83 -25.51 -6.13
CA GLY A 20 4.86 -24.84 -5.27
C GLY A 20 5.37 -24.64 -3.85
N PRO A 21 4.86 -23.63 -3.12
CA PRO A 21 5.36 -23.27 -1.80
C PRO A 21 5.26 -24.44 -0.83
N LYS A 22 6.39 -24.76 -0.18
CA LYS A 22 6.43 -25.70 0.95
C LYS A 22 5.48 -25.19 2.03
N GLY A 23 4.54 -26.04 2.44
CA GLY A 23 3.58 -25.72 3.48
C GLY A 23 4.27 -25.21 4.73
N ASN A 24 3.79 -24.05 5.23
CA ASN A 24 4.26 -23.44 6.46
C ASN A 24 4.07 -24.41 7.63
N LEU A 25 5.08 -24.44 8.50
CA LEU A 25 5.04 -25.10 9.79
C LEU A 25 4.00 -24.36 10.65
N VAL A 26 2.85 -25.00 10.89
CA VAL A 26 1.90 -24.51 11.89
C VAL A 26 2.63 -24.57 13.24
N CYS A 27 2.87 -23.40 13.83
CA CYS A 27 3.27 -23.29 15.24
C CYS A 27 2.14 -23.86 16.10
N GLN A 28 2.24 -25.14 16.47
CA GLN A 28 1.52 -25.64 17.63
C GLN A 28 2.42 -25.47 18.85
N LEU A 29 2.10 -24.44 19.61
CA LEU A 29 2.55 -24.23 20.98
C LEU A 29 2.01 -25.38 21.83
N SER A 30 2.93 -26.22 22.31
CA SER A 30 2.67 -27.26 23.29
C SER A 30 2.36 -26.63 24.66
N CYS A 31 1.12 -26.75 25.12
CA CYS A 31 0.81 -26.63 26.55
C CYS A 31 1.02 -27.98 27.23
N LEU A 32 1.76 -27.96 28.34
CA LEU A 32 2.00 -29.09 29.24
C LEU A 32 0.70 -29.63 29.83
N THR A 33 0.55 -30.96 29.87
CA THR A 33 0.07 -31.69 31.05
C THR A 33 0.62 -33.11 31.08
N ASP A 34 1.20 -33.44 32.22
CA ASP A 34 1.71 -34.73 32.68
C ASP A 34 0.58 -35.77 32.87
N THR A 35 0.84 -37.04 32.53
CA THR A 35 0.55 -38.22 33.37
C THR A 35 0.93 -39.53 32.67
N ARG A 36 1.77 -40.30 33.36
CA ARG A 36 2.11 -41.72 33.11
C ARG A 36 0.87 -42.62 33.06
N THR A 37 0.85 -43.60 32.15
CA THR A 37 0.53 -45.02 32.45
C THR A 37 0.96 -45.94 31.29
N HIS A 38 1.64 -47.04 31.63
CA HIS A 38 1.98 -48.19 30.77
C HIS A 38 0.74 -49.05 30.49
N THR A 39 0.54 -49.51 29.24
CA THR A 39 0.07 -50.88 28.94
C THR A 39 0.37 -51.27 27.48
N HIS A 40 0.96 -52.46 27.32
CA HIS A 40 1.15 -53.21 26.08
C HIS A 40 -0.19 -53.77 25.56
N THR A 41 -0.49 -53.66 24.26
CA THR A 41 -1.30 -54.66 23.53
C THR A 41 -1.09 -54.60 22.00
N HIS A 42 -0.75 -55.77 21.45
CA HIS A 42 -1.03 -56.36 20.13
C HIS A 42 -1.09 -55.48 18.86
N HIS A 43 -0.13 -55.71 17.96
CA HIS A 43 -0.20 -55.32 16.56
C HIS A 43 -1.26 -56.13 15.79
N GLN A 44 -2.06 -55.44 14.99
CA GLN A 44 -2.88 -56.02 13.92
C GLN A 44 -2.64 -55.18 12.65
N ALA A 45 -2.19 -55.83 11.57
CA ALA A 45 -1.79 -55.18 10.33
C ALA A 45 -2.97 -54.42 9.70
N GLY A 46 -2.77 -53.13 9.40
CA GLY A 46 -3.72 -52.30 8.66
C GLY A 46 -3.72 -52.66 7.17
N ALA A 47 -4.91 -52.71 6.58
CA ALA A 47 -5.12 -52.95 5.16
C ALA A 47 -4.51 -51.81 4.31
N GLU A 48 -3.97 -52.18 3.14
CA GLU A 48 -3.38 -51.30 2.14
C GLU A 48 -4.38 -50.22 1.69
N GLY A 49 -3.96 -48.95 1.70
CA GLY A 49 -4.80 -47.82 1.30
C GLY A 49 -5.15 -47.86 -0.19
N ALA A 50 -6.38 -47.49 -0.55
CA ALA A 50 -6.84 -47.48 -1.94
C ALA A 50 -5.96 -46.58 -2.84
N VAL A 51 -5.66 -47.08 -4.05
CA VAL A 51 -4.93 -46.35 -5.10
C VAL A 51 -5.61 -44.99 -5.34
N GLY A 52 -4.82 -43.91 -5.30
CA GLY A 52 -5.31 -42.55 -5.58
C GLY A 52 -5.86 -42.43 -6.99
N ASN A 53 -7.07 -41.87 -7.13
CA ASN A 53 -7.71 -41.64 -8.42
C ASN A 53 -6.87 -40.70 -9.30
N THR A 54 -6.79 -41.01 -10.60
CA THR A 54 -6.15 -40.16 -11.62
C THR A 54 -6.69 -38.73 -11.54
N GLY A 55 -5.80 -37.73 -11.52
CA GLY A 55 -6.20 -36.33 -11.60
C GLY A 55 -7.01 -36.00 -12.86
N PRO A 56 -7.91 -35.00 -12.81
CA PRO A 56 -8.73 -34.63 -13.96
C PRO A 56 -7.87 -34.18 -15.15
N VAL A 57 -8.32 -34.51 -16.36
CA VAL A 57 -7.70 -34.03 -17.61
C VAL A 57 -7.67 -32.50 -17.60
N GLY A 58 -6.51 -31.91 -17.86
CA GLY A 58 -6.35 -30.46 -17.88
C GLY A 58 -7.31 -29.78 -18.85
N PRO A 59 -7.79 -28.56 -18.55
CA PRO A 59 -8.73 -27.86 -19.41
C PRO A 59 -8.15 -27.65 -20.82
N GLN A 60 -9.00 -27.74 -21.84
CA GLN A 60 -8.62 -27.47 -23.22
C GLN A 60 -8.07 -26.04 -23.32
N GLY A 61 -6.92 -25.88 -23.99
CA GLY A 61 -6.30 -24.56 -24.16
C GLY A 61 -7.26 -23.55 -24.82
N PRO A 62 -7.13 -22.25 -24.50
CA PRO A 62 -8.03 -21.23 -25.02
C PRO A 62 -7.96 -21.15 -26.55
N VAL A 63 -9.11 -20.87 -27.18
CA VAL A 63 -9.21 -20.60 -28.63
C VAL A 63 -8.27 -19.44 -28.97
N GLY A 64 -7.46 -19.62 -30.03
CA GLY A 64 -6.54 -18.59 -30.51
C GLY A 64 -7.27 -17.26 -30.76
N LYS A 65 -6.65 -16.15 -30.35
CA LYS A 65 -7.23 -14.80 -30.50
C LYS A 65 -7.51 -14.51 -31.99
N ALA A 66 -8.65 -13.87 -32.27
CA ALA A 66 -8.95 -13.35 -33.60
C ALA A 66 -7.84 -12.39 -34.05
N GLY A 67 -7.48 -12.46 -35.34
CA GLY A 67 -6.49 -11.54 -35.91
C GLY A 67 -6.92 -10.08 -35.75
N PRO A 68 -5.96 -9.13 -35.66
CA PRO A 68 -6.28 -7.72 -35.50
C PRO A 68 -7.14 -7.20 -36.68
N GLU A 69 -8.11 -6.33 -36.38
CA GLU A 69 -8.85 -5.60 -37.41
C GLU A 69 -7.88 -4.76 -38.27
N GLY A 70 -8.09 -4.78 -39.58
CA GLY A 70 -7.29 -4.00 -40.52
C GLY A 70 -7.39 -2.50 -40.23
N LEU A 71 -6.26 -1.79 -40.33
CA LEU A 71 -6.18 -0.34 -40.10
C LEU A 71 -7.15 0.43 -41.01
N ARG A 72 -7.92 1.35 -40.41
CA ARG A 72 -8.82 2.25 -41.13
C ARG A 72 -8.01 3.14 -42.08
N GLY A 73 -8.41 3.22 -43.34
CA GLY A 73 -7.75 4.05 -44.35
C GLY A 73 -7.67 5.52 -43.95
N ILE A 74 -6.54 6.16 -44.29
CA ILE A 74 -6.24 7.55 -43.97
C ILE A 74 -7.25 8.48 -44.69
N PRO A 75 -7.86 9.48 -44.03
CA PRO A 75 -8.71 10.47 -44.69
C PRO A 75 -7.97 11.17 -45.84
N GLY A 76 -8.65 11.36 -46.97
CA GLY A 76 -8.08 12.06 -48.13
C GLY A 76 -7.71 13.52 -47.80
N PRO A 77 -6.75 14.12 -48.52
CA PRO A 77 -6.35 15.50 -48.30
C PRO A 77 -7.49 16.48 -48.58
N VAL A 78 -7.56 17.57 -47.80
CA VAL A 78 -8.52 18.67 -48.00
C VAL A 78 -8.26 19.35 -49.35
N GLY A 79 -9.32 19.61 -50.12
CA GLY A 79 -9.22 20.27 -51.42
C GLY A 79 -8.69 21.70 -51.34
N PRO A 80 -8.07 22.24 -52.42
CA PRO A 80 -7.52 23.59 -52.42
C PRO A 80 -8.61 24.66 -52.23
N PRO A 81 -8.31 25.78 -51.54
CA PRO A 81 -9.23 26.92 -51.42
C PRO A 81 -9.60 27.51 -52.79
N GLY A 82 -10.87 27.90 -52.96
CA GLY A 82 -11.37 28.51 -54.19
C GLY A 82 -10.69 29.85 -54.53
N LEU A 83 -10.59 30.15 -55.83
CA LEU A 83 -9.99 31.39 -56.34
C LEU A 83 -10.78 32.63 -55.87
N PRO A 84 -10.11 33.76 -55.53
CA PRO A 84 -10.79 35.02 -55.21
C PRO A 84 -11.61 35.53 -56.40
N GLY A 85 -12.86 35.93 -56.16
CA GLY A 85 -13.76 36.45 -57.18
C GLY A 85 -13.26 37.77 -57.81
N MET A 86 -13.54 37.95 -59.10
CA MET A 86 -13.16 39.14 -59.86
C MET A 86 -13.85 40.40 -59.31
N LYS A 87 -13.11 41.52 -59.24
CA LYS A 87 -13.60 42.83 -58.80
C LYS A 87 -14.60 43.37 -59.83
N GLY A 88 -15.82 43.70 -59.39
CA GLY A 88 -16.85 44.30 -60.24
C GLY A 88 -16.54 45.75 -60.65
N ASP A 89 -16.97 46.12 -61.86
CA ASP A 89 -16.78 47.44 -62.45
C ASP A 89 -17.57 48.55 -61.73
N SER A 90 -16.98 49.75 -61.65
CA SER A 90 -17.62 50.92 -61.03
C SER A 90 -18.80 51.45 -61.84
N GLY A 91 -19.98 51.49 -61.22
CA GLY A 91 -21.18 52.15 -61.75
C GLY A 91 -21.13 53.68 -61.65
N THR A 92 -21.81 54.33 -62.60
CA THR A 92 -21.86 55.78 -62.80
C THR A 92 -22.68 56.53 -61.75
N LYS A 93 -22.32 57.79 -61.51
CA LYS A 93 -22.91 58.70 -60.50
C LYS A 93 -24.31 59.16 -60.93
N GLY A 94 -25.33 58.84 -60.13
CA GLY A 94 -26.73 59.25 -60.30
C GLY A 94 -27.30 59.96 -59.06
N GLU A 95 -28.37 60.72 -59.27
CA GLU A 95 -28.84 61.89 -58.50
C GLU A 95 -29.37 61.67 -57.07
N LYS A 96 -29.41 62.78 -56.32
CA LYS A 96 -29.82 62.90 -54.91
C LYS A 96 -31.36 62.76 -54.77
N GLY A 97 -31.83 61.81 -53.94
CA GLY A 97 -33.24 61.69 -53.56
C GLY A 97 -33.48 60.83 -52.31
N HIS A 98 -34.28 61.40 -51.38
CA HIS A 98 -35.05 60.88 -50.23
C HIS A 98 -34.47 59.78 -49.29
N PRO A 99 -34.58 59.93 -47.94
CA PRO A 99 -34.20 58.87 -47.01
C PRO A 99 -35.22 57.72 -47.09
N GLY A 100 -34.80 56.58 -47.65
CA GLY A 100 -35.55 55.33 -47.65
C GLY A 100 -35.22 54.47 -46.42
N LEU A 101 -36.22 53.72 -45.96
CA LEU A 101 -36.14 52.72 -44.89
C LEU A 101 -34.95 51.76 -45.07
N ILE A 102 -34.33 51.40 -43.95
CA ILE A 102 -33.30 50.35 -43.85
C ILE A 102 -33.85 49.05 -44.46
N GLY A 103 -33.17 48.55 -45.49
CA GLY A 103 -33.47 47.27 -46.12
C GLY A 103 -33.24 46.11 -45.16
N LEU A 104 -34.17 45.15 -45.17
CA LEU A 104 -34.06 43.89 -44.46
C LEU A 104 -32.84 43.11 -44.97
N ILE A 105 -32.01 42.61 -44.05
CA ILE A 105 -30.88 41.72 -44.33
C ILE A 105 -31.41 40.48 -45.05
N GLY A 106 -30.84 40.17 -46.21
CA GLY A 106 -31.21 38.98 -46.99
C GLY A 106 -30.96 37.69 -46.20
N PRO A 107 -31.77 36.64 -46.38
CA PRO A 107 -31.60 35.37 -45.67
C PRO A 107 -30.21 34.76 -45.98
N PRO A 108 -29.56 34.10 -44.99
CA PRO A 108 -28.32 33.36 -45.22
C PRO A 108 -28.45 32.33 -46.34
N GLY A 109 -27.43 32.22 -47.20
CA GLY A 109 -27.43 31.27 -48.32
C GLY A 109 -27.52 29.81 -47.86
N GLU A 110 -28.15 28.97 -48.67
CA GLU A 110 -28.37 27.56 -48.37
C GLU A 110 -27.05 26.78 -48.20
N PRO A 111 -26.98 25.84 -47.23
CA PRO A 111 -25.82 24.96 -47.06
C PRO A 111 -25.57 24.12 -48.32
N GLY A 112 -24.31 24.11 -48.80
CA GLY A 112 -23.92 23.33 -49.98
C GLY A 112 -24.14 21.81 -49.80
N GLU A 113 -24.47 21.13 -50.89
CA GLU A 113 -24.75 19.70 -50.91
C GLU A 113 -23.57 18.87 -50.36
N LYS A 114 -23.88 17.93 -49.47
CA LYS A 114 -22.94 16.98 -48.89
C LYS A 114 -22.45 16.03 -49.99
N GLY A 115 -21.15 16.02 -50.27
CA GLY A 115 -20.54 15.13 -51.25
C GLY A 115 -20.80 13.65 -50.96
N ASP A 116 -20.97 12.88 -52.04
CA ASP A 116 -21.33 11.46 -52.01
C ASP A 116 -20.36 10.61 -51.19
N ARG A 117 -20.95 9.74 -50.37
CA ARG A 117 -20.21 8.78 -49.53
C ARG A 117 -19.51 7.75 -50.43
N GLY A 118 -18.19 7.68 -50.33
CA GLY A 118 -17.38 6.69 -51.06
C GLY A 118 -17.86 5.25 -50.84
N LEU A 119 -17.79 4.43 -51.91
CA LEU A 119 -18.23 3.04 -51.93
C LEU A 119 -17.54 2.20 -50.83
N PRO A 120 -18.27 1.28 -50.14
CA PRO A 120 -17.67 0.36 -49.19
C PRO A 120 -16.61 -0.52 -49.86
N GLY A 121 -15.44 -0.67 -49.22
CA GLY A 121 -14.39 -1.59 -49.66
C GLY A 121 -14.87 -3.05 -49.66
N THR A 122 -14.34 -3.86 -50.57
CA THR A 122 -14.68 -5.28 -50.69
C THR A 122 -14.33 -6.05 -49.42
N GLN A 123 -15.28 -6.83 -48.91
CA GLN A 123 -15.11 -7.67 -47.72
C GLN A 123 -14.05 -8.76 -47.98
N GLY A 124 -13.01 -8.81 -47.13
CA GLY A 124 -12.00 -9.87 -47.20
C GLY A 124 -12.60 -11.25 -46.92
N SER A 125 -12.08 -12.28 -47.59
CA SER A 125 -12.50 -13.67 -47.39
C SER A 125 -12.21 -14.16 -45.97
N ALA A 126 -13.16 -14.88 -45.36
CA ALA A 126 -13.02 -15.45 -44.03
C ALA A 126 -11.80 -16.40 -43.95
N GLY A 127 -10.98 -16.24 -42.91
CA GLY A 127 -9.86 -17.14 -42.62
C GLY A 127 -10.35 -18.55 -42.24
N GLY A 128 -9.62 -19.58 -42.67
CA GLY A 128 -9.94 -20.97 -42.38
C GLY A 128 -9.94 -21.27 -40.87
N LYS A 129 -10.86 -22.14 -40.44
CA LYS A 129 -10.94 -22.69 -39.08
C LYS A 129 -9.64 -23.45 -38.76
N GLY A 130 -8.92 -23.05 -37.72
CA GLY A 130 -7.73 -23.76 -37.26
C GLY A 130 -8.09 -25.14 -36.70
N ASP A 131 -7.26 -26.15 -36.98
CA ASP A 131 -7.42 -27.50 -36.43
C ASP A 131 -7.24 -27.51 -34.91
N GLY A 132 -8.09 -28.28 -34.23
CA GLY A 132 -8.07 -28.42 -32.77
C GLY A 132 -6.76 -29.05 -32.30
N GLY A 133 -6.11 -28.44 -31.32
CA GLY A 133 -4.89 -28.97 -30.71
C GLY A 133 -5.10 -30.35 -30.07
N ALA A 134 -4.07 -31.20 -30.12
CA ALA A 134 -4.09 -32.54 -29.57
C ALA A 134 -4.36 -32.54 -28.05
N VAL A 135 -5.17 -33.50 -27.59
CA VAL A 135 -5.48 -33.74 -26.17
C VAL A 135 -4.17 -34.05 -25.43
N GLY A 136 -3.92 -33.32 -24.34
CA GLY A 136 -2.74 -33.53 -23.50
C GLY A 136 -2.69 -34.93 -22.88
N SER A 137 -1.50 -35.52 -22.79
CA SER A 137 -1.29 -36.84 -22.19
C SER A 137 -1.67 -36.87 -20.70
N GLN A 138 -2.28 -37.98 -20.26
CA GLN A 138 -2.62 -38.26 -18.87
C GLN A 138 -1.40 -38.16 -17.96
N GLY A 139 -1.53 -37.43 -16.83
CA GLY A 139 -0.44 -37.26 -15.86
C GLY A 139 -0.08 -38.56 -15.14
N PRO A 140 1.15 -38.68 -14.59
CA PRO A 140 1.58 -39.85 -13.85
C PRO A 140 0.78 -40.05 -12.55
N LEU A 141 0.66 -41.31 -12.10
CA LEU A 141 0.01 -41.67 -10.84
C LEU A 141 0.73 -41.02 -9.65
N GLY A 142 -0.02 -40.42 -8.73
CA GLY A 142 0.55 -39.79 -7.53
C GLY A 142 1.16 -40.83 -6.56
N PRO A 143 2.14 -40.42 -5.73
CA PRO A 143 2.73 -41.31 -4.72
C PRO A 143 1.70 -41.71 -3.63
N PRO A 144 1.88 -42.87 -2.98
CA PRO A 144 1.01 -43.32 -1.88
C PRO A 144 0.97 -42.32 -0.72
N GLY A 145 -0.23 -42.09 -0.16
CA GLY A 145 -0.41 -41.17 0.97
C GLY A 145 0.21 -41.70 2.27
N PRO A 146 0.63 -40.82 3.19
CA PRO A 146 1.11 -41.23 4.51
C PRO A 146 0.00 -41.85 5.39
N PRO A 147 0.34 -42.71 6.37
CA PRO A 147 -0.64 -43.37 7.23
C PRO A 147 -1.50 -42.38 8.02
N GLY A 148 -2.82 -42.58 8.00
CA GLY A 148 -3.78 -41.71 8.69
C GLY A 148 -3.79 -41.90 10.21
N ILE A 149 -3.85 -40.78 10.94
CA ILE A 149 -4.05 -40.72 12.39
C ILE A 149 -5.57 -40.67 12.63
N SER A 150 -6.09 -41.57 13.46
CA SER A 150 -7.52 -41.68 13.77
C SER A 150 -7.98 -40.59 14.75
N VAL A 151 -9.00 -39.82 14.36
CA VAL A 151 -9.80 -38.99 15.27
C VAL A 151 -11.26 -39.42 15.12
N SER A 152 -11.82 -39.99 16.18
CA SER A 152 -13.20 -40.45 16.23
C SER A 152 -14.16 -39.26 16.32
N SER A 153 -15.00 -39.07 15.30
CA SER A 153 -16.13 -38.15 15.32
C SER A 153 -17.44 -38.89 15.63
N LYS A 154 -18.05 -38.54 16.77
CA LYS A 154 -19.51 -38.46 17.01
C LYS A 154 -19.65 -37.16 17.82
N TYR A 155 -20.39 -36.13 17.38
CA TYR A 155 -21.85 -36.01 17.45
C TYR A 155 -22.41 -35.00 16.43
N HIS A 156 -23.68 -35.21 16.07
CA HIS A 156 -24.50 -34.49 15.09
C HIS A 156 -24.90 -33.05 15.50
N LEU A 157 -24.74 -32.15 14.52
CA LEU A 157 -25.73 -31.27 13.86
C LEU A 157 -27.12 -31.02 14.49
N ALA A 158 -27.49 -29.72 14.46
CA ALA A 158 -28.81 -29.07 14.42
C ALA A 158 -29.47 -28.66 15.76
N VAL A 159 -29.54 -27.35 16.03
CA VAL A 159 -30.78 -26.52 16.01
C VAL A 159 -30.41 -25.04 15.82
N MET A 160 -31.19 -24.39 14.96
CA MET A 160 -31.13 -23.00 14.50
C MET A 160 -31.53 -21.93 15.53
N CYS A 161 -31.02 -20.71 15.29
CA CYS A 161 -31.61 -19.38 15.52
C CYS A 161 -32.62 -19.19 16.66
N LEU A 162 -32.29 -18.29 17.62
CA LEU A 162 -33.15 -17.16 18.02
C LEU A 162 -32.44 -16.18 18.98
N THR A 163 -32.65 -14.89 18.70
CA THR A 163 -32.56 -13.69 19.56
C THR A 163 -31.20 -13.09 19.95
N ILE A 164 -30.79 -12.09 19.16
CA ILE A 164 -30.08 -10.90 19.62
C ILE A 164 -31.11 -9.97 20.29
N THR A 165 -30.99 -9.73 21.59
CA THR A 165 -31.23 -8.44 22.27
C THR A 165 -31.03 -8.62 23.78
N SER A 166 -30.40 -7.62 24.42
CA SER A 166 -30.30 -7.40 25.87
C SER A 166 -29.02 -7.91 26.58
N LEU A 167 -27.94 -7.14 26.46
CA LEU A 167 -26.93 -7.01 27.52
C LEU A 167 -26.70 -5.52 27.81
N LEU A 168 -27.59 -4.97 28.63
CA LEU A 168 -27.40 -3.73 29.38
C LEU A 168 -27.97 -3.99 30.77
N GLN A 169 -27.30 -3.45 31.78
CA GLN A 169 -27.61 -3.47 33.23
C GLN A 169 -26.88 -4.51 34.07
N GLY A 170 -25.70 -4.11 34.58
CA GLY A 170 -25.18 -4.62 35.85
C GLY A 170 -25.75 -3.81 37.03
N PRO A 171 -25.95 -4.41 38.21
CA PRO A 171 -26.36 -3.67 39.41
C PRO A 171 -25.15 -3.08 40.19
N PRO A 172 -25.37 -2.00 40.96
CA PRO A 172 -24.33 -1.09 41.44
C PRO A 172 -23.67 -1.52 42.75
N GLY A 173 -22.47 -1.00 42.98
CA GLY A 173 -21.65 -1.25 44.17
C GLY A 173 -22.14 -0.53 45.42
N ASP A 174 -21.96 -1.19 46.57
CA ASP A 174 -22.23 -0.64 47.89
C ASP A 174 -20.94 -0.20 48.60
N ILE A 175 -21.06 1.02 49.15
CA ILE A 175 -20.09 1.82 49.87
C ILE A 175 -19.94 1.27 51.29
N ILE A 176 -18.70 0.96 51.73
CA ILE A 176 -18.41 0.62 53.12
C ILE A 176 -18.03 1.91 53.86
N GLN A 177 -18.85 2.28 54.85
CA GLN A 177 -18.53 3.26 55.90
C GLN A 177 -18.32 2.50 57.23
N PRO A 178 -17.28 2.81 58.04
CA PRO A 178 -17.02 2.09 59.28
C PRO A 178 -17.64 2.77 60.51
N LEU A 179 -18.01 2.00 61.54
CA LEU A 179 -18.04 2.28 63.01
C LEU A 179 -19.03 1.32 63.72
N PRO A 180 -18.96 1.09 65.06
CA PRO A 180 -17.88 1.35 66.02
C PRO A 180 -17.49 0.12 66.88
N ILE A 181 -16.30 0.20 67.48
CA ILE A 181 -15.76 -0.69 68.51
C ILE A 181 -16.60 -0.57 69.80
N GLN A 182 -17.09 -1.70 70.32
CA GLN A 182 -17.52 -1.83 71.72
C GLN A 182 -16.71 -2.92 72.43
N GLN A 183 -15.94 -2.48 73.43
CA GLN A 183 -15.28 -3.30 74.41
C GLN A 183 -16.32 -3.93 75.35
N ALA A 184 -16.24 -5.24 75.58
CA ALA A 184 -16.84 -5.87 76.75
C ALA A 184 -15.94 -7.01 77.26
N SER A 185 -15.33 -6.73 78.40
CA SER A 185 -14.63 -7.66 79.28
C SER A 185 -15.57 -8.73 79.85
N GLY A 186 -15.16 -9.99 79.86
CA GLY A 186 -15.89 -11.05 80.57
C GLY A 186 -15.12 -12.36 80.63
N LYS A 187 -14.44 -12.58 81.75
CA LYS A 187 -13.67 -13.78 82.12
C LYS A 187 -14.52 -15.06 82.06
N THR A 188 -14.01 -16.15 81.49
CA THR A 188 -14.10 -17.49 82.11
C THR A 188 -12.92 -18.35 81.67
N ARG A 189 -12.29 -18.93 82.68
CA ARG A 189 -11.03 -19.67 82.72
C ARG A 189 -11.33 -21.16 82.55
N ARG A 190 -10.68 -21.85 81.61
CA ARG A 190 -10.28 -23.26 81.77
C ARG A 190 -8.92 -23.50 81.16
N HIS A 191 -8.05 -24.01 82.03
CA HIS A 191 -6.71 -24.53 81.78
C HIS A 191 -6.75 -25.77 80.89
N ALA A 192 -5.77 -25.86 79.99
CA ALA A 192 -5.04 -27.11 79.70
C ALA A 192 -3.62 -26.69 79.28
N GLU A 193 -2.65 -26.97 80.13
CA GLU A 193 -1.22 -26.80 79.90
C GLU A 193 -0.61 -28.12 79.40
N MET A 194 0.48 -27.97 78.61
CA MET A 194 1.53 -28.94 78.25
C MET A 194 1.08 -30.15 77.41
N GLN A 195 1.78 -30.56 76.35
CA GLN A 195 3.21 -30.87 76.31
C GLN A 195 3.62 -31.18 74.87
N GLY A 196 4.81 -30.74 74.44
CA GLY A 196 5.47 -31.33 73.26
C GLY A 196 6.16 -30.35 72.32
N ASP A 197 7.25 -29.72 72.77
CA ASP A 197 8.36 -29.36 71.87
C ASP A 197 8.89 -30.66 71.24
N GLN A 198 8.58 -30.91 69.97
CA GLN A 198 9.49 -31.47 68.96
C GLN A 198 8.74 -31.77 67.66
N ALA A 199 8.63 -30.77 66.80
CA ALA A 199 8.49 -30.94 65.36
C ALA A 199 8.95 -29.67 64.63
N MET A 200 10.06 -29.08 65.08
CA MET A 200 10.74 -27.99 64.38
C MET A 200 11.93 -28.59 63.63
N ALA A 201 11.64 -29.48 62.67
CA ALA A 201 12.66 -30.10 61.82
C ALA A 201 12.09 -30.74 60.54
N ASP A 202 10.95 -30.28 60.01
CA ASP A 202 10.48 -30.78 58.70
C ASP A 202 9.63 -29.78 57.90
N TYR A 203 10.09 -28.53 57.84
CA TYR A 203 9.62 -27.54 56.85
C TYR A 203 10.77 -27.09 55.94
N SER A 204 11.69 -28.00 55.65
CA SER A 204 12.76 -27.77 54.67
C SER A 204 12.64 -28.69 53.46
N GLU A 205 11.44 -29.22 53.20
CA GLU A 205 11.16 -30.10 52.06
C GLU A 205 9.81 -29.72 51.40
N ASN A 206 9.68 -28.47 50.98
CA ASN A 206 8.67 -28.03 50.00
C ASN A 206 9.00 -26.66 49.37
N GLY A 207 10.28 -26.29 49.32
CA GLY A 207 10.74 -25.06 48.62
C GLY A 207 10.60 -25.13 47.09
N LEU A 208 10.50 -26.34 46.55
CA LEU A 208 10.56 -26.63 45.11
C LEU A 208 9.27 -26.33 44.33
N GLY A 209 8.13 -26.11 45.00
CA GLY A 209 6.87 -25.78 44.33
C GLY A 209 6.53 -24.29 44.35
N MET A 210 7.13 -23.52 45.26
CA MET A 210 6.85 -22.10 45.41
C MET A 210 7.73 -21.25 44.49
N GLU A 211 8.96 -21.70 44.19
CA GLU A 211 9.87 -21.06 43.24
C GLU A 211 9.31 -21.06 41.80
N ASP A 212 8.64 -22.13 41.38
CA ASP A 212 7.96 -22.20 40.08
C ASP A 212 6.76 -21.25 40.00
N VAL A 213 6.02 -21.09 41.10
CA VAL A 213 4.88 -20.16 41.20
C VAL A 213 5.38 -18.71 41.21
N PHE A 214 6.44 -18.41 41.96
CA PHE A 214 7.06 -17.08 41.94
C PHE A 214 7.73 -16.77 40.61
N GLY A 215 8.33 -17.77 39.95
CA GLY A 215 8.84 -17.66 38.58
C GLY A 215 7.74 -17.35 37.59
N SER A 216 6.62 -18.07 37.65
CA SER A 216 5.44 -17.86 36.81
C SER A 216 4.81 -16.48 37.04
N LEU A 217 4.69 -16.04 38.29
CA LEU A 217 4.17 -14.72 38.64
C LEU A 217 5.12 -13.60 38.18
N ASN A 218 6.43 -13.80 38.29
CA ASN A 218 7.42 -12.85 37.82
C ASN A 218 7.41 -12.74 36.29
N ASN A 219 7.23 -13.86 35.58
CA ASN A 219 7.05 -13.86 34.12
C ASN A 219 5.76 -13.12 33.74
N LEU A 220 4.62 -13.44 34.38
CA LEU A 220 3.36 -12.74 34.11
C LEU A 220 3.46 -11.25 34.42
N LYS A 221 4.15 -10.87 35.51
CA LYS A 221 4.43 -9.47 35.82
C LYS A 221 5.25 -8.83 34.71
N GLN A 222 6.32 -9.47 34.24
CA GLN A 222 7.13 -8.97 33.13
C GLN A 222 6.32 -8.85 31.85
N ASP A 223 5.43 -9.82 31.55
CA ASP A 223 4.57 -9.78 30.38
C ASP A 223 3.57 -8.62 30.46
N ILE A 224 2.98 -8.38 31.63
CA ILE A 224 2.12 -7.22 31.88
C ILE A 224 2.89 -5.91 31.72
N GLU A 225 4.11 -5.84 32.25
CA GLU A 225 4.94 -4.65 32.11
C GLU A 225 5.37 -4.43 30.65
N ARG A 226 5.65 -5.49 29.88
CA ARG A 226 5.96 -5.41 28.44
C ARG A 226 4.76 -4.96 27.59
N MET A 227 3.54 -5.30 28.00
CA MET A 227 2.32 -4.79 27.37
C MET A 227 2.07 -3.32 27.69
N LYS A 228 2.44 -2.86 28.89
CA LYS A 228 2.30 -1.46 29.28
C LYS A 228 3.39 -0.56 28.70
N PHE A 229 4.61 -1.07 28.62
CA PHE A 229 5.80 -0.34 28.22
C PHE A 229 6.50 -1.13 27.10
N PRO A 230 6.00 -1.03 25.86
CA PRO A 230 6.60 -1.72 24.73
C PRO A 230 8.06 -1.28 24.56
N MET A 231 8.93 -2.23 24.20
CA MET A 231 10.36 -1.97 24.07
C MET A 231 10.74 -1.43 22.68
N GLY A 232 9.84 -1.51 21.70
CA GLY A 232 10.13 -1.14 20.31
C GLY A 232 11.02 -2.16 19.59
N SER A 233 11.02 -3.42 20.05
CA SER A 233 11.71 -4.55 19.40
C SER A 233 10.77 -5.33 18.48
N GLN A 234 11.29 -6.21 17.64
CA GLN A 234 10.46 -6.98 16.69
C GLN A 234 9.45 -7.89 17.41
N ASP A 235 9.83 -8.43 18.56
CA ASP A 235 9.05 -9.28 19.44
C ASP A 235 8.10 -8.51 20.36
N ASN A 236 8.37 -7.21 20.60
CA ASN A 236 7.53 -6.31 21.39
C ASN A 236 7.49 -4.90 20.78
N PRO A 237 6.82 -4.73 19.61
CA PRO A 237 6.76 -3.46 18.91
C PRO A 237 5.85 -2.48 19.66
N ALA A 238 6.17 -1.19 19.56
CA ALA A 238 5.28 -0.13 20.05
C ALA A 238 4.18 0.19 19.02
N ARG A 239 3.12 0.90 19.39
CA ARG A 239 2.08 1.28 18.41
C ARG A 239 2.56 2.38 17.46
N THR A 240 3.21 3.41 17.99
CA THR A 240 3.86 4.49 17.24
C THR A 240 5.16 4.90 17.94
N CYS A 241 6.02 5.66 17.25
CA CYS A 241 7.21 6.24 17.89
C CYS A 241 6.85 7.20 19.03
N ASN A 242 5.72 7.92 18.93
CA ASN A 242 5.23 8.79 20.00
C ASN A 242 4.85 7.97 21.26
N ASP A 243 4.11 6.87 21.08
CA ASP A 243 3.77 5.96 22.18
C ASP A 243 5.02 5.36 22.84
N LEU A 244 6.04 5.03 22.03
CA LEU A 244 7.32 4.54 22.52
C LEU A 244 8.06 5.61 23.33
N GLN A 245 8.06 6.87 22.89
CA GLN A 245 8.66 7.97 23.63
C GLN A 245 7.98 8.22 24.98
N LEU A 246 6.64 8.18 25.01
CA LEU A 246 5.87 8.33 26.24
C LEU A 246 6.14 7.19 27.23
N SER A 247 6.35 5.98 26.71
CA SER A 247 6.65 4.79 27.51
C SER A 247 8.11 4.73 27.97
N GLN A 248 9.04 5.23 27.15
CA GLN A 248 10.49 5.17 27.35
C GLN A 248 11.15 6.52 27.02
N PRO A 249 11.06 7.53 27.92
CA PRO A 249 11.54 8.89 27.64
C PRO A 249 13.06 9.01 27.43
N ASP A 250 13.83 8.06 27.96
CA ASP A 250 15.30 8.05 27.91
C ASP A 250 15.86 7.37 26.64
N TYR A 251 15.00 6.91 25.73
CA TYR A 251 15.45 6.26 24.50
C TYR A 251 16.08 7.27 23.53
N PRO A 252 17.19 6.92 22.87
CA PRO A 252 17.82 7.77 21.86
C PRO A 252 17.10 7.68 20.51
N ASP A 253 17.25 8.71 19.68
CA ASP A 253 16.79 8.64 18.28
C ASP A 253 17.42 7.43 17.56
N GLY A 254 16.63 6.71 16.79
CA GLY A 254 17.10 5.46 16.20
C GLY A 254 16.04 4.65 15.47
N GLU A 255 16.40 3.41 15.15
CA GLU A 255 15.52 2.48 14.44
C GLU A 255 14.78 1.58 15.42
N TYR A 256 13.46 1.54 15.31
CA TYR A 256 12.59 0.78 16.20
C TYR A 256 11.49 0.07 15.41
N TRP A 257 10.90 -0.95 16.03
CA TRP A 257 9.75 -1.66 15.47
C TRP A 257 8.46 -1.08 16.02
N ILE A 258 7.53 -0.79 15.11
CA ILE A 258 6.18 -0.35 15.44
C ILE A 258 5.12 -1.21 14.75
N ASP A 259 3.96 -1.30 15.38
CA ASP A 259 2.79 -2.04 14.89
C ASP A 259 1.50 -1.18 15.01
N PRO A 260 1.28 -0.23 14.08
CA PRO A 260 0.15 0.70 14.13
C PRO A 260 -1.24 0.05 14.14
N ASN A 261 -1.44 -1.00 13.34
CA ASN A 261 -2.71 -1.74 13.28
C ASN A 261 -2.93 -2.66 14.49
N GLN A 262 -1.86 -2.96 15.25
CA GLN A 262 -1.82 -3.94 16.33
C GLN A 262 -2.26 -5.35 15.88
N GLY A 263 -2.33 -6.26 16.84
CA GLY A 263 -2.81 -7.62 16.62
C GLY A 263 -1.65 -8.60 16.50
N CYS A 264 -1.34 -9.06 15.29
CA CYS A 264 -0.26 -10.00 15.07
C CYS A 264 1.05 -9.22 14.88
N THR A 265 2.05 -9.39 15.75
CA THR A 265 3.32 -8.64 15.62
C THR A 265 4.16 -9.02 14.38
N GLY A 266 3.72 -10.01 13.60
CA GLY A 266 4.42 -10.49 12.40
C GLY A 266 4.39 -9.55 11.20
N ASP A 267 3.47 -8.57 11.16
CA ASP A 267 3.43 -7.52 10.13
C ASP A 267 3.86 -6.14 10.63
N ALA A 268 4.52 -6.09 11.79
CA ALA A 268 5.16 -4.89 12.32
C ALA A 268 6.20 -4.34 11.33
N ILE A 269 6.40 -3.03 11.36
CA ILE A 269 7.31 -2.32 10.46
C ILE A 269 8.48 -1.70 11.22
N LYS A 270 9.66 -1.74 10.62
CA LYS A 270 10.86 -1.10 11.18
C LYS A 270 10.98 0.34 10.66
N VAL A 271 10.96 1.31 11.55
CA VAL A 271 10.92 2.74 11.24
C VAL A 271 12.04 3.49 11.96
N PHE A 272 12.31 4.72 11.54
CA PHE A 272 13.17 5.62 12.30
C PHE A 272 12.30 6.48 13.23
N CYS A 273 12.51 6.35 14.54
CA CYS A 273 11.88 7.20 15.54
C CYS A 273 12.83 8.35 15.90
N ASN A 274 12.31 9.57 15.75
CA ASN A 274 13.02 10.78 16.14
C ASN A 274 12.35 11.36 17.39
N PHE A 275 12.87 10.98 18.56
CA PHE A 275 12.39 11.42 19.86
C PHE A 275 12.78 12.88 20.14
N THR A 276 13.89 13.37 19.59
CA THR A 276 14.25 14.80 19.71
C THR A 276 13.27 15.72 18.97
N ALA A 277 12.55 15.21 17.97
CA ALA A 277 11.50 15.92 17.24
C ALA A 277 10.07 15.57 17.70
N GLY A 278 9.90 15.14 18.96
CA GLY A 278 8.58 14.86 19.53
C GLY A 278 7.99 13.50 19.10
N GLY A 279 8.87 12.52 18.85
CA GLY A 279 8.45 11.13 18.62
C GLY A 279 7.88 10.89 17.23
N GLU A 280 8.34 11.66 16.24
CA GLU A 280 7.89 11.46 14.87
C GLU A 280 8.33 10.09 14.32
N THR A 281 7.45 9.47 13.55
CA THR A 281 7.67 8.20 12.87
C THR A 281 8.08 8.47 11.43
N CYS A 282 9.35 8.27 11.09
CA CYS A 282 9.89 8.54 9.77
C CYS A 282 10.05 7.28 8.91
N ILE A 283 9.52 7.33 7.70
CA ILE A 283 9.58 6.28 6.69
C ILE A 283 10.34 6.81 5.46
N TYR A 284 11.30 6.03 4.97
CA TYR A 284 12.18 6.42 3.89
C TYR A 284 11.69 5.93 2.52
N PRO A 285 11.97 6.66 1.44
CA PRO A 285 11.75 6.16 0.09
C PRO A 285 12.69 4.98 -0.20
N ASP A 286 12.27 4.09 -1.10
CA ASP A 286 13.13 3.00 -1.55
C ASP A 286 14.38 3.54 -2.28
N LYS A 287 15.42 2.70 -2.40
CA LYS A 287 16.68 3.10 -3.06
C LYS A 287 16.46 3.66 -4.48
N LYS A 288 15.44 3.19 -5.19
CA LYS A 288 15.11 3.61 -6.57
C LYS A 288 14.34 4.93 -6.63
N SER A 289 13.65 5.30 -5.56
CA SER A 289 12.82 6.50 -5.39
C SER A 289 13.53 7.58 -4.57
N SER A 290 14.71 7.29 -4.02
CA SER A 290 15.56 8.27 -3.31
C SER A 290 15.85 9.53 -4.11
N GLY A 291 15.78 9.45 -5.44
CA GLY A 291 15.89 10.59 -6.32
C GLY A 291 16.59 10.29 -7.65
N VAL A 292 16.84 11.35 -8.42
CA VAL A 292 17.58 11.27 -9.68
C VAL A 292 18.73 12.27 -9.67
N ARG A 293 19.89 11.81 -10.17
CA ARG A 293 21.08 12.66 -10.31
C ARG A 293 20.86 13.74 -11.37
N LEU A 294 21.54 14.87 -11.18
CA LEU A 294 21.51 16.00 -12.11
C LEU A 294 21.82 15.55 -13.55
N SER A 295 20.81 15.57 -14.42
CA SER A 295 20.87 15.06 -15.79
C SER A 295 20.10 15.97 -16.74
N ASN A 296 20.37 15.84 -18.04
CA ASN A 296 19.55 16.43 -19.09
C ASN A 296 18.43 15.46 -19.49
N TRP A 297 17.28 16.01 -19.84
CA TRP A 297 16.08 15.24 -20.18
C TRP A 297 15.50 15.70 -21.53
N PRO A 298 16.25 15.59 -22.64
CA PRO A 298 15.87 16.20 -23.92
C PRO A 298 14.71 15.49 -24.64
N LYS A 299 14.34 14.28 -24.19
CA LYS A 299 13.28 13.46 -24.81
C LYS A 299 11.97 13.49 -24.02
N GLU A 300 11.96 14.15 -22.87
CA GLU A 300 10.79 14.22 -21.98
C GLU A 300 10.09 15.57 -22.15
N THR A 301 8.82 15.64 -21.73
CA THR A 301 7.95 16.80 -21.93
C THR A 301 7.83 17.65 -20.67
N PRO A 302 8.10 18.96 -20.72
CA PRO A 302 7.83 19.85 -19.58
C PRO A 302 6.35 19.85 -19.20
N GLY A 303 6.04 19.89 -17.91
CA GLY A 303 4.68 19.80 -17.39
C GLY A 303 4.07 18.39 -17.39
N SER A 304 4.88 17.35 -17.64
CA SER A 304 4.47 15.96 -17.40
C SER A 304 4.98 15.43 -16.07
N TRP A 305 4.30 14.41 -15.55
CA TRP A 305 4.65 13.77 -14.29
C TRP A 305 5.93 12.95 -14.44
N PHE A 306 6.73 12.87 -13.38
CA PHE A 306 7.96 12.10 -13.42
C PHE A 306 7.68 10.62 -13.73
N SER A 307 6.57 10.03 -13.27
CA SER A 307 6.20 8.66 -13.65
C SER A 307 5.95 8.44 -15.15
N GLU A 308 5.60 9.48 -15.91
CA GLU A 308 5.35 9.41 -17.35
C GLU A 308 6.64 9.43 -18.17
N PHE A 309 7.77 9.81 -17.56
CA PHE A 309 9.05 9.88 -18.25
C PHE A 309 9.55 8.47 -18.62
N LYS A 310 10.36 8.35 -19.67
CA LYS A 310 10.89 7.04 -20.09
C LYS A 310 11.72 6.32 -19.03
N ARG A 311 12.38 7.06 -18.15
CA ARG A 311 13.13 6.53 -16.99
C ARG A 311 12.46 6.89 -15.66
N GLY A 312 11.26 7.42 -15.75
CA GLY A 312 10.37 7.83 -14.68
C GLY A 312 9.78 6.66 -13.93
N LYS A 313 9.47 6.88 -12.64
CA LYS A 313 8.81 5.89 -11.77
C LYS A 313 8.02 6.60 -10.69
N ILE A 314 6.94 5.97 -10.23
CA ILE A 314 6.24 6.37 -9.01
C ILE A 314 7.17 6.17 -7.81
N LEU A 315 7.11 7.09 -6.86
CA LEU A 315 7.91 7.06 -5.64
C LEU A 315 7.30 6.07 -4.65
N ASN A 316 8.11 5.11 -4.23
CA ASN A 316 7.72 4.08 -3.26
C ASN A 316 8.47 4.25 -1.93
N TYR A 317 7.85 3.78 -0.86
CA TYR A 317 8.35 3.86 0.50
C TYR A 317 8.45 2.46 1.10
N VAL A 318 9.51 2.25 1.85
CA VAL A 318 9.83 0.96 2.45
C VAL A 318 10.19 1.16 3.92
N ASP A 319 10.11 0.07 4.68
CA ASP A 319 10.65 0.06 6.03
C ASP A 319 12.19 0.18 5.99
N VAL A 320 12.80 0.37 7.14
CA VAL A 320 14.27 0.47 7.28
C VAL A 320 14.98 -0.81 6.82
N ALA A 321 14.30 -1.96 6.82
CA ALA A 321 14.81 -3.24 6.36
C ALA A 321 14.55 -3.49 4.85
N GLU A 322 14.08 -2.48 4.11
CA GLU A 322 13.72 -2.53 2.68
C GLU A 322 12.55 -3.45 2.33
N ASN A 323 11.72 -3.79 3.30
CA ASN A 323 10.45 -4.49 3.08
C ASN A 323 9.36 -3.50 2.67
N SER A 324 8.46 -3.97 1.80
CA SER A 324 7.26 -3.22 1.44
C SER A 324 6.33 -3.07 2.64
N ILE A 325 5.92 -1.85 2.93
CA ILE A 325 4.95 -1.57 3.98
C ILE A 325 3.54 -1.90 3.49
N ASN A 326 2.79 -2.67 4.28
CA ASN A 326 1.40 -2.98 3.98
C ASN A 326 0.55 -1.69 4.02
N MET A 327 -0.37 -1.55 3.06
CA MET A 327 -1.32 -0.42 3.01
C MET A 327 -2.12 -0.27 4.31
N VAL A 328 -2.45 -1.38 4.99
CA VAL A 328 -3.14 -1.36 6.28
C VAL A 328 -2.28 -0.66 7.34
N GLN A 329 -1.01 -1.02 7.45
CA GLN A 329 -0.10 -0.39 8.41
C GLN A 329 0.05 1.11 8.15
N MET A 330 0.20 1.49 6.88
CA MET A 330 0.25 2.90 6.48
C MET A 330 -1.05 3.64 6.84
N THR A 331 -2.21 3.02 6.61
CA THR A 331 -3.51 3.63 6.92
C THR A 331 -3.67 3.87 8.42
N PHE A 332 -3.32 2.89 9.26
CA PHE A 332 -3.37 3.06 10.71
C PHE A 332 -2.36 4.10 11.21
N LEU A 333 -1.14 4.12 10.65
CA LEU A 333 -0.16 5.14 11.00
C LEU A 333 -0.70 6.54 10.70
N LYS A 334 -1.35 6.74 9.55
CA LYS A 334 -1.99 8.01 9.20
C LYS A 334 -3.10 8.40 10.18
N LEU A 335 -3.95 7.44 10.58
CA LEU A 335 -5.04 7.67 11.54
C LEU A 335 -4.56 8.03 12.95
N LEU A 336 -3.37 7.57 13.33
CA LEU A 336 -2.77 7.82 14.64
C LEU A 336 -1.90 9.07 14.69
N SER A 337 -1.80 9.78 13.57
CA SER A 337 -0.98 10.96 13.44
C SER A 337 -1.85 12.21 13.44
N SER A 338 -1.28 13.34 13.86
CA SER A 338 -1.92 14.65 13.86
C SER A 338 -1.50 15.51 12.66
N ALA A 339 -0.27 15.29 12.17
CA ALA A 339 0.29 15.95 11.00
C ALA A 339 1.34 15.05 10.33
N ALA A 340 1.67 15.38 9.08
CA ALA A 340 2.76 14.74 8.36
C ALA A 340 3.68 15.78 7.74
N ARG A 341 4.98 15.47 7.75
CA ARG A 341 6.05 16.31 7.23
C ARG A 341 6.89 15.53 6.23
N GLN A 342 7.20 16.14 5.09
CA GLN A 342 8.10 15.56 4.12
C GLN A 342 8.92 16.64 3.41
N ASN A 343 10.21 16.36 3.23
CA ASN A 343 11.13 17.25 2.52
C ASN A 343 11.37 16.75 1.09
N PHE A 344 11.44 17.69 0.16
CA PHE A 344 11.79 17.42 -1.23
C PHE A 344 12.89 18.40 -1.68
N SER A 345 13.97 17.85 -2.18
CA SER A 345 15.15 18.62 -2.59
C SER A 345 15.28 18.62 -4.10
N TYR A 346 15.12 19.76 -4.74
CA TYR A 346 15.35 19.94 -6.17
C TYR A 346 16.75 20.48 -6.43
N ILE A 347 17.48 19.82 -7.33
CA ILE A 347 18.83 20.19 -7.74
C ILE A 347 18.75 20.73 -9.16
N CYS A 348 19.11 22.00 -9.35
CA CYS A 348 18.93 22.69 -10.61
C CYS A 348 20.25 23.14 -11.24
N HIS A 349 20.28 23.14 -12.57
CA HIS A 349 21.25 23.87 -13.37
C HIS A 349 20.52 24.69 -14.42
N GLN A 350 20.55 26.03 -14.27
CA GLN A 350 19.82 26.98 -15.13
C GLN A 350 18.30 26.72 -15.22
N SER A 351 17.70 26.18 -14.16
CA SER A 351 16.29 25.80 -14.09
C SER A 351 15.65 26.32 -12.79
N VAL A 352 14.37 26.68 -12.83
CA VAL A 352 13.57 27.14 -11.67
C VAL A 352 12.86 25.95 -11.03
N ALA A 353 12.84 25.97 -9.69
CA ALA A 353 12.16 24.97 -8.88
C ALA A 353 10.86 25.50 -8.25
N TRP A 354 10.84 26.77 -7.86
CA TRP A 354 9.75 27.34 -7.08
C TRP A 354 9.41 28.75 -7.57
N TYR A 355 10.11 29.78 -7.10
CA TYR A 355 9.88 31.16 -7.52
C TYR A 355 10.77 31.54 -8.71
N ASP A 356 10.23 32.09 -9.80
CA ASP A 356 11.02 32.62 -10.92
C ASP A 356 11.31 34.11 -10.69
N ALA A 357 12.55 34.44 -10.31
CA ALA A 357 12.94 35.81 -10.02
C ALA A 357 12.98 36.73 -11.26
N LYS A 358 13.03 36.17 -12.47
CA LYS A 358 13.03 36.97 -13.72
C LYS A 358 11.61 37.30 -14.16
N ALA A 359 10.69 36.36 -13.97
CA ALA A 359 9.29 36.49 -14.37
C ALA A 359 8.38 37.01 -13.23
N ASP A 360 8.89 37.07 -11.99
CA ASP A 360 8.17 37.50 -10.78
C ASP A 360 6.87 36.69 -10.56
N ASN A 361 6.96 35.36 -10.71
CA ASN A 361 5.82 34.45 -10.59
C ASN A 361 6.21 33.02 -10.16
N TYR A 362 5.19 32.18 -9.99
CA TYR A 362 5.30 30.77 -9.57
C TYR A 362 4.78 29.79 -10.64
N ASP A 363 4.59 30.23 -11.89
CA ASP A 363 3.99 29.39 -12.95
C ASP A 363 4.83 28.14 -13.25
N LYS A 364 6.13 28.24 -12.97
CA LYS A 364 7.13 27.18 -13.18
C LYS A 364 7.46 26.40 -11.92
N ALA A 365 6.76 26.67 -10.81
CA ALA A 365 6.95 25.95 -9.57
C ALA A 365 6.67 24.45 -9.76
N LEU A 366 7.39 23.63 -9.00
CA LEU A 366 7.16 22.20 -8.92
C LEU A 366 5.76 21.91 -8.37
N ARG A 367 5.17 20.83 -8.86
CA ARG A 367 3.90 20.30 -8.36
C ARG A 367 4.11 18.87 -7.89
N PHE A 368 3.40 18.47 -6.87
CA PHE A 368 3.54 17.17 -6.24
C PHE A 368 2.22 16.42 -6.36
N LEU A 369 2.29 15.10 -6.48
CA LEU A 369 1.13 14.24 -6.36
C LEU A 369 1.18 13.59 -4.99
N GLY A 370 0.13 13.80 -4.19
CA GLY A 370 -0.02 13.17 -2.89
C GLY A 370 -0.50 11.73 -2.99
N SER A 371 -0.36 10.96 -1.92
CA SER A 371 -0.83 9.56 -1.88
C SER A 371 -2.35 9.39 -1.98
N ASN A 372 -3.10 10.48 -1.82
CA ASN A 372 -4.54 10.57 -2.06
C ASN A 372 -4.89 10.96 -3.51
N GLU A 373 -3.92 10.92 -4.43
CA GLU A 373 -4.07 11.30 -5.84
C GLU A 373 -4.42 12.79 -6.05
N GLU A 374 -4.26 13.63 -5.02
CA GLU A 374 -4.47 15.07 -5.10
C GLU A 374 -3.18 15.77 -5.52
N GLU A 375 -3.28 16.66 -6.50
CA GLU A 375 -2.19 17.55 -6.89
C GLU A 375 -1.98 18.61 -5.81
N MET A 376 -0.73 18.81 -5.39
CA MET A 376 -0.32 19.86 -4.47
C MET A 376 0.68 20.79 -5.17
N SER A 377 0.36 22.07 -5.20
CA SER A 377 1.14 23.13 -5.84
C SER A 377 1.13 24.40 -4.99
N TYR A 378 1.87 25.42 -5.42
CA TYR A 378 1.87 26.73 -4.76
C TYR A 378 0.45 27.33 -4.64
N ASP A 379 -0.39 27.16 -5.67
CA ASP A 379 -1.70 27.82 -5.76
C ASP A 379 -2.77 27.16 -4.87
N ASN A 380 -2.66 25.85 -4.63
CA ASN A 380 -3.69 25.07 -3.95
C ASN A 380 -3.26 24.56 -2.56
N ASN A 381 -1.98 24.68 -2.19
CA ASN A 381 -1.46 24.13 -0.96
C ASN A 381 -0.48 25.07 -0.24
N VAL A 382 -1.00 25.74 0.80
CA VAL A 382 -0.25 26.67 1.66
C VAL A 382 0.78 25.96 2.56
N PHE A 383 0.69 24.63 2.68
CA PHE A 383 1.58 23.83 3.51
C PHE A 383 2.94 23.54 2.86
N ILE A 384 3.10 23.85 1.56
CA ILE A 384 4.38 23.75 0.86
C ILE A 384 5.16 25.04 1.05
N LYS A 385 6.35 24.96 1.65
CA LYS A 385 7.22 26.12 1.86
C LYS A 385 8.65 25.81 1.43
N PRO A 386 9.33 26.74 0.75
CA PRO A 386 10.76 26.60 0.48
C PRO A 386 11.54 26.89 1.77
N LEU A 387 12.28 25.91 2.27
CA LEU A 387 13.30 26.12 3.32
C LEU A 387 14.48 26.91 2.76
N THR A 388 14.80 26.70 1.49
CA THR A 388 15.86 27.42 0.76
C THR A 388 15.51 27.39 -0.72
N ASP A 389 15.50 28.54 -1.41
CA ASP A 389 15.25 28.64 -2.85
C ASP A 389 16.48 29.21 -3.57
N GLY A 390 17.41 28.30 -3.92
CA GLY A 390 18.59 28.66 -4.68
C GLY A 390 18.39 28.65 -6.20
N CYS A 391 17.25 28.15 -6.70
CA CYS A 391 17.01 27.94 -8.14
C CYS A 391 16.30 29.13 -8.81
N SER A 392 15.86 30.10 -8.03
CA SER A 392 15.07 31.24 -8.51
C SER A 392 15.72 32.09 -9.61
N LEU A 393 17.05 32.23 -9.61
CA LEU A 393 17.76 33.09 -10.57
C LEU A 393 18.05 32.44 -11.93
N LYS A 394 17.80 31.13 -12.10
CA LYS A 394 18.21 30.34 -13.29
C LYS A 394 19.70 30.47 -13.62
N GLN A 395 20.57 30.50 -12.62
CA GLN A 395 22.00 30.68 -12.83
C GLN A 395 22.81 29.60 -12.15
N GLY A 396 23.75 29.02 -12.91
CA GLY A 396 24.68 28.03 -12.41
C GLY A 396 24.00 26.80 -11.83
N TYR A 397 24.73 26.12 -10.95
CA TYR A 397 24.26 25.01 -10.14
C TYR A 397 23.74 25.52 -8.80
N SER A 398 22.55 25.07 -8.40
CA SER A 398 21.98 25.40 -7.11
C SER A 398 21.00 24.33 -6.62
N LYS A 399 20.48 24.50 -5.40
CA LYS A 399 19.55 23.58 -4.75
C LYS A 399 18.38 24.36 -4.16
N THR A 400 17.17 23.85 -4.33
CA THR A 400 15.96 24.32 -3.66
C THR A 400 15.43 23.21 -2.77
N VAL A 401 15.26 23.48 -1.49
CA VAL A 401 14.72 22.51 -0.52
C VAL A 401 13.33 23.00 -0.14
N MET A 402 12.34 22.16 -0.38
CA MET A 402 10.95 22.40 0.00
C MET A 402 10.57 21.46 1.14
N GLU A 403 9.78 21.99 2.06
CA GLU A 403 9.14 21.26 3.14
C GLU A 403 7.63 21.31 2.93
N ILE A 404 6.99 20.16 2.99
CA ILE A 404 5.53 20.02 3.04
C ILE A 404 5.19 19.61 4.46
N ASN A 405 4.55 20.49 5.22
CA ASN A 405 4.11 20.21 6.60
C ASN A 405 2.60 20.45 6.70
N THR A 406 1.84 19.38 6.56
CA THR A 406 0.38 19.43 6.39
C THR A 406 -0.35 18.68 7.51
N PRO A 407 -1.44 19.24 8.06
CA PRO A 407 -2.35 18.52 8.94
C PRO A 407 -3.25 17.55 8.15
N ARG A 408 -3.27 17.62 6.81
CA ARG A 408 -3.99 16.67 5.95
C ARG A 408 -3.09 15.49 5.62
N ILE A 409 -3.07 14.53 6.53
CA ILE A 409 -2.13 13.40 6.53
C ILE A 409 -2.29 12.51 5.30
N ASP A 410 -3.51 12.42 4.74
CA ASP A 410 -3.79 11.64 3.53
C ASP A 410 -3.03 12.13 2.29
N GLN A 411 -2.59 13.40 2.28
CA GLN A 411 -1.81 13.96 1.19
C GLN A 411 -0.38 13.41 1.11
N LEU A 412 0.18 12.95 2.24
CA LEU A 412 1.54 12.40 2.28
C LEU A 412 1.50 10.87 2.43
N PRO A 413 2.50 10.15 1.91
CA PRO A 413 3.70 10.66 1.23
C PRO A 413 3.49 11.16 -0.20
N ILE A 414 4.48 11.89 -0.73
CA ILE A 414 4.56 12.28 -2.14
C ILE A 414 4.80 11.01 -2.99
N ILE A 415 3.94 10.78 -3.97
CA ILE A 415 4.05 9.63 -4.89
C ILE A 415 4.59 10.01 -6.27
N ASP A 416 4.50 11.29 -6.66
CA ASP A 416 5.02 11.78 -7.93
C ASP A 416 5.34 13.28 -7.88
N VAL A 417 6.11 13.76 -8.86
CA VAL A 417 6.50 15.17 -9.02
C VAL A 417 6.38 15.59 -10.48
N MET A 418 5.76 16.74 -10.73
CA MET A 418 5.68 17.36 -12.05
C MET A 418 6.72 18.47 -12.16
N LEU A 419 7.43 18.47 -13.28
CA LEU A 419 8.55 19.37 -13.55
C LEU A 419 8.21 20.31 -14.71
N ASN A 420 8.28 21.62 -14.49
CA ASN A 420 7.80 22.61 -15.46
C ASN A 420 8.91 23.32 -16.25
N ASP A 421 10.08 23.56 -15.66
CA ASP A 421 11.13 24.39 -16.28
C ASP A 421 12.36 23.57 -16.71
N PHE A 422 12.20 22.79 -17.78
CA PHE A 422 13.30 22.10 -18.45
C PHE A 422 13.07 22.00 -19.96
N GLY A 423 14.07 21.51 -20.70
CA GLY A 423 13.99 21.26 -22.14
C GLY A 423 14.96 22.08 -22.99
N GLU A 424 15.49 23.17 -22.45
CA GLU A 424 16.57 23.92 -23.10
C GLU A 424 17.90 23.14 -23.05
N SER A 425 18.79 23.37 -24.01
CA SER A 425 20.04 22.59 -24.18
C SER A 425 20.99 22.62 -22.98
N ASN A 426 20.93 23.69 -22.17
CA ASN A 426 21.80 23.88 -21.00
C ASN A 426 21.09 23.59 -19.68
N GLN A 427 19.79 23.28 -19.70
CA GLN A 427 19.03 22.96 -18.51
C GLN A 427 19.28 21.52 -18.08
N ARG A 428 19.52 21.36 -16.78
CA ARG A 428 19.64 20.05 -16.14
C ARG A 428 18.94 20.11 -14.80
N PHE A 429 18.33 19.00 -14.42
CA PHE A 429 17.77 18.87 -13.09
C PHE A 429 18.01 17.48 -12.51
N GLY A 430 17.97 17.44 -11.19
CA GLY A 430 17.91 16.25 -10.36
C GLY A 430 17.02 16.54 -9.16
N PHE A 431 16.69 15.51 -8.40
CA PHE A 431 15.99 15.71 -7.13
C PHE A 431 16.34 14.60 -6.15
N GLU A 432 16.11 14.86 -4.88
CA GLU A 432 16.25 13.93 -3.76
C GLU A 432 14.95 13.97 -2.95
N VAL A 433 14.40 12.80 -2.67
CA VAL A 433 13.17 12.63 -1.89
C VAL A 433 13.55 12.35 -0.44
N GLY A 434 13.10 13.18 0.49
CA GLY A 434 13.29 12.97 1.92
C GLY A 434 12.29 11.98 2.51
N PRO A 435 12.52 11.53 3.75
CA PRO A 435 11.57 10.68 4.46
C PRO A 435 10.24 11.43 4.67
N VAL A 436 9.16 10.66 4.74
CA VAL A 436 7.88 11.13 5.27
C VAL A 436 7.87 10.84 6.77
N CYS A 437 7.67 11.87 7.58
CA CYS A 437 7.63 11.78 9.04
C CYS A 437 6.22 12.11 9.52
N PHE A 438 5.63 11.19 10.27
CA PHE A 438 4.31 11.30 10.86
C PHE A 438 4.43 11.72 12.31
N LEU A 439 3.75 12.81 12.68
CA LEU A 439 3.77 13.36 14.04
C LEU A 439 2.53 12.86 14.80
N GLY A 440 2.73 12.37 16.02
CA GLY A 440 1.68 11.80 16.87
C GLY A 440 0.87 12.81 17.67
#